data_AF-A0A7C1BEZ6-F1
#
_entry.id   AF-A0A7C1BEZ6-F1
#
_cell.length_a   1.000
_cell.length_b   1.000
_cell.length_c   1.000
_cell.angle_alpha   90.00
_cell.angle_beta   90.00
_cell.angle_gamma   90.00
#
_symmetry.space_group_name_H-M   'P 1'
#
loop_
_entity.id
_entity.type
_entity.pdbx_description
1 polymer ?
#
loop_
_entity_poly.entity_id
_entity_poly.type
_entity_poly.pdbx_seq_one_letter_code
_entity_poly.pdbx_strand_id
1 'polypeptide(L)'
;MNKASVIPDEAKDRFLKAGYRIVGRHSAVEICHWTKESLRSGRVCYKEKWYGIKSHRCLEMTPALIWCTHMCLFCWRPLKYTVCGEPEADDPEEIIDGCIEA
;
A
#
# COMPACT_ATOMS: atom_id res chain seq x y z
N MET A 1 -9.96 4.54 -17.50
CA MET A 1 -9.60 4.46 -16.07
C MET A 1 -10.11 5.69 -15.34
N ASN A 2 -11.33 5.63 -14.80
CA ASN A 2 -11.84 6.64 -13.85
C ASN A 2 -13.02 6.03 -13.08
N LYS A 3 -12.72 5.01 -12.25
CA LYS A 3 -13.71 4.50 -11.30
C LYS A 3 -13.55 5.28 -10.01
N ALA A 4 -14.64 5.81 -9.47
CA ALA A 4 -14.61 6.58 -8.23
C ALA A 4 -14.08 5.70 -7.08
N SER A 5 -13.05 6.18 -6.39
CA SER A 5 -12.50 5.44 -5.25
C SER A 5 -13.50 5.41 -4.10
N VAL A 6 -13.71 4.21 -3.56
CA VAL A 6 -14.67 3.94 -2.48
C VAL A 6 -14.09 4.24 -1.09
N ILE A 7 -12.85 4.72 -1.03
CA ILE A 7 -12.19 5.15 0.20
C ILE A 7 -12.74 6.54 0.56
N PRO A 8 -13.18 6.79 1.80
CA PRO A 8 -13.64 8.12 2.23
C PRO A 8 -12.55 9.18 2.06
N ASP A 9 -12.91 10.41 1.70
CA ASP A 9 -11.93 11.45 1.39
C ASP A 9 -11.04 11.82 2.58
N GLU A 10 -11.59 11.82 3.80
CA GLU A 10 -10.81 12.01 5.03
C GLU A 10 -9.78 10.88 5.26
N ALA A 11 -10.09 9.66 4.81
CA ALA A 11 -9.17 8.54 4.86
C ALA A 11 -8.10 8.66 3.77
N LYS A 12 -8.49 9.01 2.54
CA LYS A 12 -7.56 9.26 1.43
C LYS A 12 -6.51 10.31 1.81
N ASP A 13 -6.93 11.46 2.31
CA ASP A 13 -6.02 12.54 2.73
C ASP A 13 -4.99 12.05 3.77
N ARG A 14 -5.45 11.27 4.75
CA ARG A 14 -4.56 10.69 5.77
C ARG A 14 -3.54 9.73 5.19
N PHE A 15 -3.93 8.86 4.25
CA PHE A 15 -3.00 7.94 3.58
C PHE A 15 -2.02 8.68 2.68
N LEU A 16 -2.48 9.67 1.90
CA LEU A 16 -1.61 10.49 1.05
C LEU A 16 -0.54 11.23 1.86
N LYS A 17 -0.91 11.81 3.01
CA LYS A 17 0.03 12.44 3.95
C LYS A 17 1.02 11.46 4.57
N ALA A 18 0.62 10.19 4.77
CA ALA A 18 1.51 9.14 5.23
C ALA A 18 2.48 8.62 4.14
N GLY A 19 2.29 9.02 2.88
CA GLY A 19 3.17 8.66 1.76
C GLY A 19 2.62 7.57 0.84
N TYR A 20 1.37 7.14 1.04
CA TYR A 20 0.70 6.22 0.13
C TYR A 20 0.34 6.89 -1.20
N ARG A 21 0.15 6.08 -2.23
CA ARG A 21 -0.56 6.43 -3.46
C ARG A 21 -1.74 5.49 -3.64
N ILE A 22 -2.91 6.07 -3.89
CA ILE A 22 -4.14 5.29 -4.10
C ILE A 22 -4.16 4.81 -5.54
N VAL A 23 -4.41 3.51 -5.72
CA VAL A 23 -4.49 2.86 -7.03
C VAL A 23 -5.90 2.30 -7.21
N GLY A 24 -6.56 2.71 -8.29
CA GLY A 24 -7.94 2.31 -8.56
C GLY A 24 -8.90 2.71 -7.43
N ARG A 25 -9.82 1.81 -7.09
CA ARG A 25 -10.88 2.07 -6.11
C ARG A 25 -10.47 1.78 -4.67
N HIS A 26 -9.65 0.75 -4.47
CA HIS A 26 -9.46 0.09 -3.16
C HIS A 26 -8.00 -0.29 -2.85
N SER A 27 -7.07 -0.14 -3.81
CA SER A 27 -5.67 -0.53 -3.70
C SER A 27 -4.78 0.66 -3.35
N ALA A 28 -3.56 0.38 -2.89
CA ALA A 28 -2.54 1.41 -2.69
C ALA A 28 -1.12 0.84 -2.74
N VAL A 29 -0.16 1.72 -3.01
CA VAL A 29 1.28 1.47 -2.95
C VAL A 29 1.94 2.47 -1.98
N GLU A 30 3.01 2.05 -1.32
CA GLU A 30 3.85 2.93 -0.50
C GLU A 30 5.34 2.60 -0.78
N ILE A 31 6.19 3.62 -0.83
CA ILE A 31 7.64 3.37 -0.86
C ILE A 31 8.09 2.92 0.53
N CYS A 32 8.44 1.63 0.61
CA CYS A 32 9.02 1.02 1.81
C CYS A 32 10.15 1.86 2.40
N HIS A 33 10.20 1.94 3.73
CA HIS A 33 11.30 2.56 4.46
C HIS A 33 12.67 2.05 3.97
N TRP A 34 12.81 0.74 3.78
CA TRP A 34 14.07 0.12 3.36
C TRP A 34 14.41 0.34 1.90
N THR A 35 13.43 0.60 1.04
CA THR A 35 13.69 1.04 -0.34
C THR A 35 14.35 2.41 -0.31
N LYS A 36 13.83 3.35 0.49
CA LYS A 36 14.44 4.69 0.66
C LYS A 36 15.85 4.60 1.24
N GLU A 37 16.05 3.76 2.26
CA GLU A 37 17.38 3.56 2.86
C GLU A 37 18.39 2.93 1.88
N SER A 38 17.96 1.97 1.08
CA SER A 38 18.81 1.34 0.08
C SER A 38 19.28 2.34 -0.98
N LEU A 39 18.39 3.23 -1.42
CA LEU A 39 18.72 4.25 -2.42
C LEU A 39 19.56 5.41 -1.85
N ARG A 40 19.31 5.83 -0.61
CA ARG A 40 19.95 7.03 -0.01
C ARG A 40 21.23 6.74 0.74
N SER A 41 21.32 5.60 1.42
CA SER A 41 22.40 5.28 2.36
C SER A 41 23.08 3.93 2.09
N GLY A 42 22.64 3.19 1.06
CA GLY A 42 23.18 1.86 0.74
C GLY A 42 22.84 0.78 1.77
N ARG A 43 21.94 1.06 2.73
CA ARG A 43 21.50 0.10 3.75
C ARG A 43 20.41 -0.81 3.19
N VAL A 44 20.37 -2.06 3.63
CA VAL A 44 19.44 -3.07 3.09
C VAL A 44 18.61 -3.72 4.19
N CYS A 45 17.38 -4.11 3.84
CA CYS A 45 16.50 -4.81 4.78
C CYS A 45 16.99 -6.23 5.07
N TYR A 46 16.41 -6.86 6.09
CA TYR A 46 16.72 -8.23 6.45
C TYR A 46 16.43 -9.22 5.29
N LYS A 47 15.41 -8.96 4.45
CA LYS A 47 15.06 -9.85 3.33
C LYS A 47 16.16 -9.91 2.27
N GLU A 48 16.90 -8.82 2.09
CA GLU A 48 18.05 -8.82 1.19
C GLU A 48 19.20 -9.65 1.75
N LYS A 49 19.48 -9.51 3.06
CA LYS A 49 20.54 -10.25 3.74
C LYS A 49 20.26 -11.74 3.82
N TRP A 50 19.01 -12.12 4.06
CA TRP A 50 18.64 -13.51 4.31
C TRP A 50 18.21 -14.25 3.05
N TYR A 51 17.55 -13.56 2.12
CA TYR A 51 16.90 -14.19 0.96
C TYR A 51 17.37 -13.62 -0.39
N GLY A 52 18.29 -12.66 -0.41
CA GLY A 52 18.79 -12.06 -1.66
C GLY A 52 17.80 -11.12 -2.35
N ILE A 53 16.62 -10.84 -1.76
CA ILE A 53 15.61 -9.94 -2.33
C ILE A 53 16.11 -8.50 -2.26
N LYS A 54 16.27 -7.84 -3.41
CA LYS A 54 16.80 -6.48 -3.47
C LYS A 54 15.80 -5.46 -2.96
N SER A 55 16.13 -4.81 -1.85
CA SER A 55 15.25 -3.87 -1.14
C SER A 55 14.79 -2.74 -2.05
N HIS A 56 15.71 -2.14 -2.83
CA HIS A 56 15.41 -1.07 -3.78
C HIS A 56 14.60 -1.51 -5.01
N ARG A 57 14.30 -2.81 -5.17
CA ARG A 57 13.48 -3.37 -6.26
C ARG A 57 12.16 -3.96 -5.75
N CYS A 58 11.86 -3.82 -4.47
CA CYS A 58 10.58 -4.23 -3.91
C CYS A 58 9.51 -3.16 -4.14
N LEU A 59 8.36 -3.61 -4.61
CA LEU A 59 7.12 -2.85 -4.65
C LEU A 59 6.25 -3.28 -3.46
N GLU A 60 6.00 -2.37 -2.53
CA GLU A 60 5.16 -2.60 -1.35
C GLU A 60 3.76 -2.04 -1.61
N MET A 61 2.78 -2.93 -1.75
CA MET A 61 1.40 -2.57 -2.09
C MET A 61 0.38 -3.43 -1.34
N THR A 62 -0.88 -3.00 -1.41
CA THR A 62 -2.03 -3.78 -0.95
C THR A 62 -3.22 -3.59 -1.90
N PRO A 63 -3.94 -4.66 -2.26
CA PRO A 63 -5.22 -4.56 -2.95
C PRO A 63 -6.41 -4.35 -2.00
N ALA A 64 -6.18 -4.04 -0.72
CA ALA A 64 -7.23 -4.00 0.29
C ALA A 64 -6.95 -2.91 1.35
N LEU A 65 -6.71 -1.66 0.93
CA LEU A 65 -6.15 -0.60 1.80
C LEU A 65 -6.91 -0.42 3.12
N ILE A 66 -8.24 -0.42 3.08
CA ILE A 66 -9.09 -0.25 4.28
C ILE A 66 -9.84 -1.52 4.70
N TRP A 67 -9.71 -2.63 3.98
CA TRP A 67 -10.42 -3.88 4.29
C TRP A 67 -9.55 -4.80 5.13
N CYS A 68 -10.01 -5.17 6.31
CA CYS A 68 -9.45 -6.29 7.08
C CYS A 68 -10.39 -6.65 8.24
N THR A 69 -10.45 -7.94 8.55
CA THR A 69 -11.36 -8.53 9.54
C THR A 69 -10.93 -8.33 10.99
N HIS A 70 -9.79 -7.68 11.22
CA HIS A 70 -9.24 -7.43 12.56
C HIS A 70 -9.07 -5.93 12.85
N MET A 71 -9.24 -5.60 14.14
CA MET A 71 -8.98 -4.28 14.72
C MET A 71 -7.83 -4.36 15.73
N CYS A 72 -6.67 -4.80 15.28
CA CYS A 72 -5.53 -5.03 16.16
C CYS A 72 -4.99 -3.72 16.75
N LEU A 73 -4.61 -3.75 18.02
CA LEU A 73 -4.01 -2.61 18.74
C LEU A 73 -2.71 -2.10 18.10
N PHE A 74 -1.95 -3.00 17.45
CA PHE A 74 -0.66 -2.69 16.84
C PHE A 74 -0.75 -2.29 15.37
N CYS A 75 -1.95 -2.26 14.76
CA CYS A 75 -2.07 -1.88 13.36
C CYS A 75 -1.95 -0.37 13.20
N TRP A 76 -0.96 0.07 12.42
CA TRP A 76 -0.63 1.49 12.20
C TRP A 76 -1.63 2.21 11.27
N ARG A 77 -2.58 1.48 10.69
CA ARG A 77 -3.64 2.02 9.85
C ARG A 77 -4.72 2.71 10.69
N PRO A 78 -5.47 3.69 10.13
CA PRO A 78 -6.54 4.35 10.87
C PRO A 78 -7.74 3.40 11.02
N LEU A 79 -7.86 2.76 12.19
CA LEU A 79 -8.88 1.73 12.45
C LEU A 79 -10.31 2.21 12.23
N LYS A 80 -10.60 3.51 12.44
CA LYS A 80 -11.94 4.10 12.24
C LYS A 80 -12.51 3.95 10.83
N TYR A 81 -11.65 3.76 9.82
CA TYR A 81 -12.08 3.57 8.43
C TYR A 81 -12.07 2.11 7.98
N THR A 82 -11.79 1.18 8.90
CA THR A 82 -11.72 -0.24 8.56
C THR A 82 -13.09 -0.74 8.14
N VAL A 83 -13.15 -1.39 6.99
CA VAL A 83 -14.32 -2.12 6.53
C VAL A 83 -14.09 -3.61 6.72
N CYS A 84 -15.03 -4.28 7.37
CA CYS A 84 -15.08 -5.74 7.44
C CYS A 84 -15.94 -6.27 6.29
N GLY A 85 -15.42 -7.22 5.52
CA GLY A 85 -16.07 -7.77 4.33
C GLY A 85 -15.14 -7.75 3.12
N GLU A 86 -15.69 -8.06 1.95
CA GLU A 86 -14.94 -8.13 0.70
C GLU A 86 -15.16 -6.86 -0.13
N PRO A 87 -14.11 -6.21 -0.65
CA PRO A 87 -14.27 -5.13 -1.62
C PRO A 87 -14.79 -5.69 -2.96
N GLU A 88 -15.53 -4.85 -3.69
CA GLU A 88 -15.67 -5.07 -5.12
C GLU A 88 -14.31 -4.77 -5.78
N ALA A 89 -13.63 -5.84 -6.22
CA ALA A 89 -12.26 -5.75 -6.71
C ALA A 89 -12.21 -5.19 -8.14
N ASP A 90 -11.25 -4.28 -8.36
CA ASP A 90 -10.77 -3.91 -9.69
C ASP A 90 -10.04 -5.09 -10.34
N ASP A 91 -9.82 -5.00 -11.65
CA ASP A 91 -9.14 -6.06 -12.38
C ASP A 91 -7.68 -6.22 -11.91
N PRO A 92 -7.16 -7.44 -11.72
CA PRO A 92 -5.80 -7.65 -11.25
C PRO A 92 -4.72 -6.98 -12.12
N GLU A 93 -4.90 -6.94 -13.44
CA GLU A 93 -3.96 -6.29 -14.37
C GLU A 93 -3.97 -4.77 -14.15
N GLU A 94 -5.15 -4.16 -14.05
CA GLU A 94 -5.31 -2.73 -13.74
C GLU A 94 -4.66 -2.36 -12.38
N ILE A 95 -4.76 -3.24 -11.38
CA ILE A 95 -4.15 -3.01 -10.06
C ILE A 95 -2.63 -3.02 -10.16
N ILE A 96 -2.04 -4.00 -10.84
CA ILE A 96 -0.58 -4.14 -10.93
C ILE A 96 0.01 -3.00 -11.76
N ASP A 97 -0.56 -2.72 -12.92
CA ASP A 97 -0.10 -1.63 -13.79
C ASP A 97 -0.20 -0.28 -13.07
N GLY A 98 -1.32 -0.03 -12.41
CA GLY A 98 -1.49 1.18 -11.60
C GLY A 98 -0.51 1.29 -10.43
N CYS A 99 -0.09 0.17 -9.83
CA CYS A 99 0.94 0.18 -8.78
C CYS A 99 2.35 0.42 -9.33
N ILE A 100 2.62 0.05 -10.58
CA ILE A 100 3.91 0.29 -11.25
C ILE A 100 4.02 1.76 -11.67
N GLU A 101 2.92 2.39 -12.08
CA GLU A 101 2.88 3.80 -12.53
C GLU A 101 2.94 4.82 -11.39
N ALA A 102 2.33 4.51 -10.24
CA ALA A 102 2.10 5.44 -9.11
C ALA A 102 3.35 5.83 -8.30
#